data_AF-A0A528MKM1-F1
#
_entry.id   AF-A0A528MKM1-F1
#
_cell.length_a   1.000
_cell.length_b   1.000
_cell.length_c   1.000
_cell.angle_alpha   90.00
_cell.angle_beta   90.00
_cell.angle_gamma   90.00
#
_symmetry.space_group_name_H-M   'P 1'
#
loop_
_entity.id
_entity.type
_entity.pdbx_description
1 polymer ?
#
loop_
_entity_poly.entity_id
_entity_poly.type
_entity_poly.pdbx_seq_one_letter_code
_entity_poly.pdbx_strand_id
1 'polypeptide(L)'
;MREIVALGLANQDVGDQIARLRSTNSHGEREALWQSLSHRLAQRGGIDLSHALSVSLNNRLLRTGSGPQLDRLLLDLQAHWDALESRFGLAIELRELAYICSKDVTLSAAIRAYLSATLPPGAIGHVTVLAAITSLLWPRANEVRKRVLQSHNPFRRTRSTDPAIVRHLMLSRSIATIELSDPDWQAALNAAFDAQGSVRLAADASDAPALRRALVRLVVTPVSIGVLQFFPTVERVERSHSRIFVSLTLREQV
;
A
#
# COMPACT_ATOMS: atom_id res chain seq x y z
N MET A 1 -4.98 -5.21 -0.21
CA MET A 1 -5.07 -6.68 -0.35
C MET A 1 -6.36 -7.21 0.25
N ARG A 2 -6.63 -7.05 1.56
CA ARG A 2 -7.91 -7.43 2.17
C ARG A 2 -9.12 -6.95 1.37
N GLU A 3 -9.12 -5.66 1.04
CA GLU A 3 -10.19 -5.04 0.28
C GLU A 3 -10.40 -5.69 -1.10
N ILE A 4 -9.32 -6.06 -1.80
CA ILE A 4 -9.38 -6.73 -3.11
C ILE A 4 -9.93 -8.15 -2.97
N VAL A 5 -9.51 -8.90 -1.94
CA VAL A 5 -9.99 -10.27 -1.71
C VAL A 5 -11.46 -10.26 -1.28
N ALA A 6 -11.84 -9.36 -0.36
CA ALA A 6 -13.22 -9.17 0.06
C ALA A 6 -14.12 -8.74 -1.12
N LEU A 7 -13.62 -7.85 -1.98
CA LEU A 7 -14.29 -7.42 -3.20
C LEU A 7 -14.52 -8.59 -4.17
N GLY A 8 -13.50 -9.42 -4.39
CA GLY A 8 -13.61 -10.59 -5.27
C GLY A 8 -14.63 -11.64 -4.78
N LEU A 9 -14.85 -11.73 -3.46
CA LEU A 9 -15.85 -12.63 -2.88
C LEU A 9 -17.26 -12.01 -2.83
N ALA A 10 -17.37 -10.70 -2.69
CA ALA A 10 -18.66 -10.00 -2.55
C ALA A 10 -19.26 -9.55 -3.89
N ASN A 11 -18.45 -9.33 -4.93
CA ASN A 11 -18.88 -8.87 -6.23
C ASN A 11 -18.57 -9.91 -7.30
N GLN A 12 -19.62 -10.48 -7.90
CA GLN A 12 -19.51 -11.57 -8.87
C GLN A 12 -18.66 -11.20 -10.09
N ASP A 13 -18.84 -9.98 -10.64
CA ASP A 13 -18.05 -9.55 -11.81
C ASP A 13 -16.55 -9.50 -11.50
N VAL A 14 -16.17 -8.99 -10.32
CA VAL A 14 -14.76 -8.93 -9.90
C VAL A 14 -14.23 -10.34 -9.62
N GLY A 15 -15.03 -11.18 -8.97
CA GLY A 15 -14.72 -12.59 -8.73
C GLY A 15 -14.44 -13.34 -10.04
N ASP A 16 -15.30 -13.16 -11.05
CA ASP A 16 -15.17 -13.78 -12.37
C ASP A 16 -13.92 -13.29 -13.10
N GLN A 17 -13.60 -12.00 -13.03
CA GLN A 17 -12.35 -11.47 -13.60
C GLN A 17 -11.11 -12.04 -12.93
N ILE A 18 -11.11 -12.16 -11.60
CA ILE A 18 -10.02 -12.78 -10.83
C ILE A 18 -9.90 -14.26 -11.20
N ALA A 19 -11.01 -14.99 -11.30
CA ALA A 19 -11.02 -16.39 -11.69
C ALA A 19 -10.46 -16.59 -13.10
N ARG A 20 -10.89 -15.76 -14.07
CA ARG A 20 -10.35 -15.78 -15.44
C ARG A 20 -8.85 -15.51 -15.45
N LEU A 21 -8.37 -14.51 -14.71
CA LEU A 21 -6.94 -14.25 -14.56
C LEU A 21 -6.17 -15.46 -14.01
N ARG A 22 -6.76 -16.25 -13.12
CA ARG A 22 -6.14 -17.46 -12.54
C ARG A 22 -6.19 -18.68 -13.46
N SER A 23 -7.09 -18.71 -14.44
CA SER A 23 -7.22 -19.82 -15.40
C SER A 23 -6.52 -19.57 -16.75
N THR A 24 -6.28 -18.31 -17.11
CA THR A 24 -5.69 -17.96 -18.40
C THR A 24 -4.21 -18.35 -18.48
N ASN A 25 -3.85 -19.10 -19.53
CA ASN A 25 -2.48 -19.50 -19.84
C ASN A 25 -1.83 -18.66 -20.96
N SER A 26 -2.58 -17.75 -21.59
CA SER A 26 -2.08 -16.83 -22.63
C SER A 26 -1.57 -15.53 -22.01
N HIS A 27 -0.33 -15.14 -22.31
CA HIS A 27 0.25 -13.89 -21.83
C HIS A 27 -0.53 -12.65 -22.30
N GLY A 28 -0.91 -12.60 -23.59
CA GLY A 28 -1.64 -11.45 -24.14
C GLY A 28 -3.06 -11.31 -23.56
N GLU A 29 -3.76 -12.42 -23.39
CA GLU A 29 -5.10 -12.40 -22.77
C GLU A 29 -5.02 -12.01 -21.28
N ARG A 30 -4.00 -12.52 -20.57
CA ARG A 30 -3.76 -12.18 -19.17
C ARG A 30 -3.47 -10.69 -18.98
N GLU A 31 -2.71 -10.08 -19.88
CA GLU A 31 -2.43 -8.64 -19.85
C GLU A 31 -3.70 -7.81 -20.07
N ALA A 32 -4.53 -8.17 -21.05
CA ALA A 32 -5.81 -7.49 -21.29
C ALA A 32 -6.78 -7.61 -20.09
N LEU A 33 -6.87 -8.80 -19.49
CA LEU A 33 -7.68 -9.04 -18.29
C LEU A 33 -7.17 -8.24 -17.08
N TRP A 34 -5.84 -8.15 -16.93
CA TRP A 34 -5.22 -7.37 -15.86
C TRP A 34 -5.45 -5.86 -16.04
N GLN A 35 -5.32 -5.34 -17.26
CA GLN A 35 -5.65 -3.95 -17.58
C GLN A 35 -7.12 -3.63 -17.28
N SER A 36 -8.04 -4.55 -17.60
CA SER A 36 -9.46 -4.37 -17.26
C SER A 36 -9.70 -4.35 -15.74
N LEU A 37 -9.13 -5.31 -15.00
CA LEU A 37 -9.30 -5.39 -13.54
C LEU A 37 -8.68 -4.16 -12.84
N SER A 38 -7.47 -3.78 -13.23
CA SER A 38 -6.78 -2.61 -12.69
C SER A 38 -7.57 -1.32 -12.92
N HIS A 39 -8.14 -1.13 -14.12
CA HIS A 39 -8.97 0.04 -14.40
C HIS A 39 -10.20 0.10 -13.49
N ARG A 40 -10.89 -1.03 -13.26
CA ARG A 40 -12.05 -1.10 -12.35
C ARG A 40 -11.68 -0.83 -10.90
N LEU A 41 -10.57 -1.41 -10.43
CA LEU A 41 -10.05 -1.16 -9.09
C LEU A 41 -9.68 0.32 -8.90
N ALA A 42 -9.09 0.97 -9.91
CA ALA A 42 -8.78 2.39 -9.89
C ALA A 42 -10.05 3.28 -9.89
N GLN A 43 -11.07 2.92 -10.67
CA GLN A 43 -12.35 3.65 -10.73
C GLN A 43 -13.10 3.68 -9.40
N ARG A 44 -13.00 2.63 -8.58
CA ARG A 44 -13.62 2.60 -7.24
C ARG A 44 -12.96 3.55 -6.23
N GLY A 45 -11.74 4.00 -6.50
CA GLY A 45 -10.95 4.81 -5.57
C GLY A 45 -10.39 4.00 -4.40
N GLY A 46 -9.35 4.53 -3.74
CA GLY A 46 -8.76 3.93 -2.53
C GLY A 46 -7.64 2.91 -2.76
N ILE A 47 -7.46 2.41 -3.99
CA ILE A 47 -6.36 1.50 -4.34
C ILE A 47 -5.45 2.16 -5.38
N ASP A 48 -4.29 2.64 -4.95
CA ASP A 48 -3.23 3.08 -5.86
C ASP A 48 -2.46 1.87 -6.41
N LEU A 49 -2.74 1.53 -7.67
CA LEU A 49 -2.12 0.40 -8.36
C LEU A 49 -0.72 0.76 -8.86
N SER A 50 0.19 0.94 -7.92
CA SER A 50 1.62 1.02 -8.23
C SER A 50 2.11 -0.26 -8.93
N HIS A 51 3.18 -0.14 -9.72
CA HIS A 51 3.84 -1.29 -10.34
C HIS A 51 4.22 -2.37 -9.29
N ALA A 52 4.70 -1.96 -8.12
CA ALA A 52 5.05 -2.88 -7.03
C ALA A 52 3.83 -3.67 -6.49
N LEU A 53 2.68 -3.02 -6.37
CA LEU A 53 1.43 -3.68 -5.98
C LEU A 53 0.96 -4.67 -7.07
N SER A 54 1.05 -4.27 -8.34
CA SER A 54 0.73 -5.13 -9.50
C SER A 54 1.55 -6.42 -9.51
N VAL A 55 2.88 -6.31 -9.40
CA VAL A 55 3.79 -7.47 -9.36
C VAL A 55 3.48 -8.36 -8.15
N SER A 56 3.24 -7.75 -6.99
CA SER A 56 2.91 -8.47 -5.77
C SER A 56 1.61 -9.28 -5.91
N LEU A 57 0.55 -8.67 -6.45
CA LEU A 57 -0.74 -9.33 -6.67
C LEU A 57 -0.61 -10.50 -7.65
N ASN A 58 0.15 -10.33 -8.72
CA ASN A 58 0.41 -11.39 -9.69
C ASN A 58 1.13 -12.59 -9.08
N ASN A 59 2.13 -12.35 -8.23
CA ASN A 59 2.94 -13.41 -7.65
C ASN A 59 2.22 -14.22 -6.55
N ARG A 60 1.23 -13.65 -5.87
CA ARG A 60 0.62 -14.27 -4.68
C ARG A 60 -0.88 -14.52 -4.80
N LEU A 61 -1.65 -13.56 -5.33
CA LEU A 61 -3.12 -13.64 -5.38
C LEU A 61 -3.62 -14.20 -6.72
N LEU A 62 -2.98 -13.81 -7.82
CA LEU A 62 -3.41 -14.13 -9.19
C LEU A 62 -2.56 -15.25 -9.81
N ARG A 63 -1.86 -16.03 -8.98
CA ARG A 63 -1.08 -17.17 -9.45
C ARG A 63 -2.01 -18.20 -10.10
N THR A 64 -1.61 -18.73 -11.25
CA THR A 64 -2.36 -19.76 -11.97
C THR A 64 -2.66 -20.94 -11.05
N GLY A 65 -3.91 -21.44 -11.07
CA GLY A 65 -4.36 -22.53 -10.20
C GLY A 65 -4.75 -22.10 -8.78
N SER A 66 -4.63 -20.81 -8.43
CA SER A 66 -5.26 -20.29 -7.20
C SER A 66 -6.77 -20.25 -7.38
N GLY A 67 -7.53 -20.69 -6.38
CA GLY A 67 -9.00 -20.69 -6.42
C GLY A 67 -9.63 -19.93 -5.25
N PRO A 68 -10.98 -19.91 -5.16
CA PRO A 68 -11.71 -19.26 -4.07
C PRO A 68 -11.30 -19.75 -2.66
N GLN A 69 -10.77 -20.97 -2.56
CA GLN A 69 -10.21 -21.51 -1.32
C GLN A 69 -9.03 -20.67 -0.80
N LEU A 70 -8.17 -20.14 -1.69
CA LEU A 70 -7.09 -19.24 -1.31
C LEU A 70 -7.66 -17.92 -0.76
N ASP A 71 -8.69 -17.37 -1.41
CA ASP A 71 -9.30 -16.11 -1.00
C ASP A 71 -9.89 -16.22 0.41
N ARG A 72 -10.61 -17.32 0.67
CA ARG A 72 -11.14 -17.63 2.01
C ARG A 72 -10.03 -17.76 3.04
N LEU A 73 -8.99 -18.54 2.73
CA LEU A 73 -7.84 -18.74 3.61
C LEU A 73 -7.12 -17.41 3.93
N LEU A 74 -6.95 -16.54 2.94
CA LEU A 74 -6.33 -15.22 3.12
C LEU A 74 -7.17 -14.32 4.04
N LEU A 75 -8.51 -14.33 3.89
CA LEU A 75 -9.39 -13.58 4.78
C LEU A 75 -9.39 -14.14 6.20
N ASP A 76 -9.46 -15.46 6.36
CA ASP A 76 -9.48 -16.10 7.68
C ASP A 76 -8.16 -15.83 8.44
N LEU A 77 -7.02 -15.94 7.77
CA LEU A 77 -5.71 -15.60 8.34
C LEU A 77 -5.61 -14.12 8.73
N GLN A 78 -6.17 -13.23 7.91
CA GLN A 78 -6.19 -11.80 8.22
C GLN A 78 -7.10 -11.45 9.39
N ALA A 79 -8.27 -12.08 9.48
CA ALA A 79 -9.20 -11.89 10.59
C ALA A 79 -8.59 -12.43 11.89
N HIS A 80 -7.92 -13.59 11.83
CA HIS A 80 -7.18 -14.13 12.95
C HIS A 80 -6.04 -13.21 13.41
N TRP A 81 -5.27 -12.65 12.47
CA TRP A 81 -4.22 -11.69 12.79
C TRP A 81 -4.79 -10.46 13.51
N ASP A 82 -5.87 -9.86 13.00
CA ASP A 82 -6.51 -8.71 13.64
C ASP A 82 -7.04 -9.04 15.04
N ALA A 83 -7.66 -10.22 15.20
CA ALA A 83 -8.18 -10.65 16.49
C ALA A 83 -7.07 -10.84 17.53
N LEU A 84 -5.91 -11.39 17.12
CA LEU A 84 -4.74 -11.49 18.00
C LEU A 84 -4.20 -10.12 18.40
N GLU A 85 -4.01 -9.21 17.43
CA GLU A 85 -3.51 -7.86 17.72
C GLU A 85 -4.45 -7.11 18.65
N SER A 86 -5.77 -7.21 18.41
CA SER A 86 -6.79 -6.58 19.25
C SER A 86 -6.83 -7.18 20.65
N ARG A 87 -6.74 -8.51 20.77
CA ARG A 87 -6.75 -9.20 22.07
C ARG A 87 -5.56 -8.84 22.94
N PHE A 88 -4.37 -8.74 22.36
CA PHE A 88 -3.14 -8.47 23.10
C PHE A 88 -2.78 -6.98 23.19
N GLY A 89 -3.42 -6.12 22.39
CA GLY A 89 -3.07 -4.70 22.31
C GLY A 89 -1.67 -4.46 21.75
N LEU A 90 -1.12 -5.41 20.98
CA LEU A 90 0.24 -5.39 20.47
C LEU A 90 0.25 -5.66 18.96
N ALA A 91 1.14 -4.98 18.26
CA ALA A 91 1.44 -5.29 16.88
C ALA A 91 2.18 -6.62 16.80
N ILE A 92 1.68 -7.53 15.96
CA ILE A 92 2.27 -8.86 15.73
C ILE A 92 2.88 -8.85 14.34
N GLU A 93 4.16 -9.18 14.23
CA GLU A 93 4.86 -9.25 12.94
C GLU A 93 4.54 -10.56 12.20
N LEU A 94 4.80 -10.59 10.88
CA LEU A 94 4.37 -11.69 10.02
C LEU A 94 4.95 -13.05 10.45
N ARG A 95 6.20 -13.06 10.94
CA ARG A 95 6.88 -14.30 11.33
C ARG A 95 6.25 -14.90 12.59
N GLU A 96 5.91 -14.07 13.55
CA GLU A 96 5.27 -14.40 14.82
C GLU A 96 3.87 -14.95 14.54
N LEU A 97 3.09 -14.27 13.69
CA LEU A 97 1.80 -14.79 13.24
C LEU A 97 1.97 -16.16 12.59
N ALA A 98 2.90 -16.30 11.65
CA ALA A 98 3.13 -17.56 10.95
C ALA A 98 3.48 -18.71 11.91
N TYR A 99 4.24 -18.41 12.97
CA TYR A 99 4.53 -19.34 14.04
C TYR A 99 3.28 -19.69 14.85
N ILE A 100 2.49 -18.70 15.29
CA ILE A 100 1.25 -18.90 16.05
C ILE A 100 0.28 -19.79 15.25
N CYS A 101 0.01 -19.45 13.99
CA CYS A 101 -0.85 -20.23 13.11
C CYS A 101 -0.32 -21.64 12.84
N SER A 102 1.01 -21.86 12.89
CA SER A 102 1.58 -23.20 12.77
C SER A 102 1.30 -24.10 13.97
N LYS A 103 1.01 -23.51 15.14
CA LYS A 103 0.65 -24.20 16.39
C LYS A 103 -0.85 -24.34 16.59
N ASP A 104 -1.65 -23.50 15.93
CA ASP A 104 -3.11 -23.63 15.90
C ASP A 104 -3.51 -24.84 15.03
N VAL A 105 -4.23 -25.80 15.62
CA VAL A 105 -4.60 -27.06 14.96
C VAL A 105 -5.52 -26.81 13.76
N THR A 106 -6.49 -25.91 13.91
CA THR A 106 -7.51 -25.63 12.89
C THR A 106 -6.90 -24.90 11.69
N LEU A 107 -6.13 -23.83 11.95
CA LEU A 107 -5.49 -23.06 10.89
C LEU A 107 -4.38 -23.85 10.20
N SER A 108 -3.56 -24.58 10.96
CA SER A 108 -2.53 -25.45 10.41
C SER A 108 -3.13 -26.53 9.50
N ALA A 109 -4.26 -27.13 9.89
CA ALA A 109 -4.97 -28.10 9.05
C ALA A 109 -5.51 -27.45 7.76
N ALA A 110 -6.13 -26.28 7.84
CA ALA A 110 -6.65 -25.57 6.67
C ALA A 110 -5.53 -25.22 5.67
N ILE A 111 -4.38 -24.76 6.15
CA ILE A 111 -3.22 -24.46 5.31
C ILE A 111 -2.67 -25.73 4.67
N ARG A 112 -2.54 -26.83 5.43
CA ARG A 112 -2.09 -28.12 4.89
C ARG A 112 -3.02 -28.64 3.80
N ALA A 113 -4.33 -28.55 4.01
CA ALA A 113 -5.33 -28.93 3.01
C ALA A 113 -5.17 -28.10 1.72
N TYR A 114 -4.97 -26.79 1.84
CA TYR A 114 -4.69 -25.92 0.69
C TYR A 114 -3.38 -26.29 -0.03
N LEU A 115 -2.30 -26.56 0.72
CA LEU A 115 -1.02 -27.00 0.16
C LEU A 115 -1.17 -28.32 -0.59
N SER A 116 -1.90 -29.29 -0.03
CA SER A 116 -2.16 -30.58 -0.67
C SER A 116 -3.00 -30.46 -1.95
N ALA A 117 -3.91 -29.49 -2.02
CA ALA A 117 -4.72 -29.25 -3.22
C ALA A 117 -3.94 -28.54 -4.34
N THR A 118 -2.91 -27.77 -4.00
CA THR A 118 -2.24 -26.85 -4.94
C THR A 118 -0.83 -27.32 -5.35
N LEU A 119 -0.17 -28.13 -4.52
CA LEU A 119 1.21 -28.60 -4.77
C LEU A 119 1.23 -30.07 -5.22
N PRO A 120 2.20 -30.46 -6.07
CA PRO A 120 2.45 -31.86 -6.36
C PRO A 120 2.79 -32.66 -5.09
N PRO A 121 2.40 -33.95 -4.98
CA PRO A 121 2.63 -34.75 -3.79
C PRO A 121 4.06 -34.75 -3.26
N GLY A 122 5.06 -34.74 -4.14
CA GLY A 122 6.48 -34.71 -3.79
C GLY A 122 6.97 -33.39 -3.17
N ALA A 123 6.22 -32.28 -3.32
CA ALA A 123 6.61 -30.97 -2.80
C ALA A 123 6.01 -30.67 -1.41
N ILE A 124 4.96 -31.38 -1.00
CA ILE A 124 4.20 -31.11 0.22
C ILE A 124 5.07 -31.24 1.48
N GLY A 125 5.95 -32.26 1.52
CA GLY A 125 6.83 -32.51 2.66
C GLY A 125 7.91 -31.45 2.89
N HIS A 126 8.22 -30.64 1.88
CA HIS A 126 9.28 -29.63 1.93
C HIS A 126 8.79 -28.24 2.35
N VAL A 127 7.48 -28.01 2.42
CA VAL A 127 6.90 -26.71 2.75
C VAL A 127 6.31 -26.74 4.15
N THR A 128 6.90 -25.97 5.06
CA THR A 128 6.33 -25.78 6.40
C THR A 128 5.14 -24.83 6.36
N VAL A 129 4.20 -24.98 7.30
CA VAL A 129 3.08 -24.04 7.46
C VAL A 129 3.57 -22.60 7.66
N LEU A 130 4.67 -22.43 8.41
CA LEU A 130 5.32 -21.14 8.59
C LEU A 130 5.77 -20.56 7.25
N ALA A 131 6.51 -21.33 6.44
CA ALA A 131 6.96 -20.89 5.13
C ALA A 131 5.77 -20.55 4.21
N ALA A 132 4.73 -21.38 4.21
CA ALA A 132 3.51 -21.13 3.45
C ALA A 132 2.87 -19.79 3.82
N ILE A 133 2.64 -19.50 5.11
CA ILE A 133 2.04 -18.24 5.56
C ILE A 133 2.91 -17.04 5.16
N THR A 134 4.23 -17.12 5.37
CA THR A 134 5.15 -16.02 4.99
C THR A 134 5.17 -15.75 3.48
N SER A 135 4.83 -16.76 2.66
CA SER A 135 4.71 -16.63 1.21
C SER A 135 3.35 -16.07 0.78
N LEU A 136 2.27 -16.39 1.52
CA LEU A 136 0.89 -16.01 1.20
C LEU A 136 0.54 -14.59 1.69
N LEU A 137 1.05 -14.19 2.85
CA LEU A 137 0.71 -12.92 3.48
C LEU A 137 1.82 -11.88 3.28
N TRP A 138 1.42 -10.61 3.31
CA TRP A 138 2.35 -9.48 3.32
C TRP A 138 2.58 -8.99 4.76
N PRO A 139 3.80 -8.54 5.08
CA PRO A 139 4.05 -7.81 6.32
C PRO A 139 3.12 -6.59 6.44
N ARG A 140 2.74 -6.26 7.67
CA ARG A 140 1.93 -5.07 7.95
C ARG A 140 2.75 -3.80 7.73
N ALA A 141 2.06 -2.69 7.48
CA ALA A 141 2.70 -1.41 7.19
C ALA A 141 3.61 -0.91 8.32
N ASN A 142 3.32 -1.25 9.58
CA ASN A 142 4.21 -0.97 10.71
C ASN A 142 5.53 -1.75 10.61
N GLU A 143 5.49 -3.06 10.34
CA GLU A 143 6.67 -3.92 10.17
C GLU A 143 7.54 -3.44 9.00
N VAL A 144 6.93 -3.16 7.84
CA VAL A 144 7.67 -2.63 6.68
C VAL A 144 8.34 -1.30 7.04
N ARG A 145 7.62 -0.40 7.73
CA ARG A 145 8.15 0.91 8.10
C ARG A 145 9.25 0.84 9.17
N LYS A 146 9.30 -0.19 10.01
CA LYS A 146 10.39 -0.38 10.98
C LYS A 146 11.75 -0.55 10.30
N ARG A 147 11.78 -1.12 9.09
CA ARG A 147 13.02 -1.42 8.36
C ARG A 147 13.67 -0.20 7.70
N VAL A 148 12.98 0.92 7.58
CA VAL A 148 13.42 2.10 6.82
C VAL A 148 14.70 2.75 7.38
N LEU A 149 14.91 2.72 8.71
CA LEU A 149 16.14 3.23 9.35
C LEU A 149 17.06 2.10 9.84
N GLN A 150 16.86 0.87 9.35
CA GLN A 150 17.72 -0.25 9.70
C GLN A 150 18.78 -0.43 8.63
N SER A 151 20.04 -0.32 9.05
CA SER A 151 21.17 -0.86 8.29
C SER A 151 21.54 -2.23 8.86
N HIS A 152 21.73 -3.20 7.97
CA HIS A 152 22.25 -4.51 8.37
C HIS A 152 23.66 -4.30 8.93
N ASN A 153 23.83 -4.60 10.21
CA ASN A 153 25.13 -4.57 10.88
C ASN A 153 25.18 -5.75 11.86
N PRO A 154 25.94 -6.81 11.56
CA PRO A 154 26.02 -8.00 12.39
C PRO A 154 26.73 -7.75 13.74
N PHE A 155 27.46 -6.64 13.87
CA PHE A 155 28.18 -6.27 15.10
C PHE A 155 27.47 -5.17 15.90
N ARG A 156 26.21 -4.85 15.58
CA ARG A 156 25.47 -3.79 16.24
C ARG A 156 25.26 -4.12 17.73
N ARG A 157 25.79 -3.25 18.60
CA ARG A 157 25.63 -3.33 20.06
C ARG A 157 24.43 -2.52 20.59
N THR A 158 23.95 -1.56 19.81
CA THR A 158 22.85 -0.67 20.18
C THR A 158 21.50 -1.18 19.68
N ARG A 159 20.43 -0.81 20.38
CA ARG A 159 19.07 -1.16 19.95
C ARG A 159 18.73 -0.50 18.60
N SER A 160 17.82 -1.14 17.89
CA SER A 160 17.26 -0.67 16.63
C SER A 160 16.47 0.64 16.83
N THR A 161 16.69 1.64 15.97
CA THR A 161 15.95 2.91 15.99
C THR A 161 14.56 2.71 15.42
N ASP A 162 13.50 3.04 16.18
CA ASP A 162 12.14 2.98 15.66
C ASP A 162 11.86 4.20 14.75
N PRO A 163 11.65 4.01 13.43
CA PRO A 163 11.37 5.11 12.51
C PRO A 163 10.06 5.83 12.79
N ALA A 164 9.09 5.19 13.45
CA ALA A 164 7.85 5.85 13.87
C ALA A 164 8.12 6.85 14.99
N ILE A 165 8.96 6.50 15.97
CA ILE A 165 9.37 7.43 17.04
C ILE A 165 10.18 8.59 16.45
N VAL A 166 11.14 8.31 15.57
CA VAL A 166 11.91 9.38 14.90
C VAL A 166 10.99 10.29 14.09
N ARG A 167 10.06 9.73 13.30
CA ARG A 167 9.07 10.53 12.58
C ARG A 167 8.21 11.36 13.52
N HIS A 168 7.78 10.78 14.65
CA HIS A 168 6.91 11.48 15.59
C HIS A 168 7.65 12.57 16.37
N LEU A 169 8.92 12.37 16.73
CA LEU A 169 9.71 13.34 17.50
C LEU A 169 10.38 14.40 16.62
N MET A 170 10.77 14.05 15.39
CA MET A 170 11.59 14.92 14.53
C MET A 170 10.87 15.39 13.26
N LEU A 171 9.85 14.67 12.79
CA LEU A 171 9.14 14.93 11.53
C LEU A 171 7.63 15.16 11.73
N SER A 172 7.21 15.46 12.96
CA SER A 172 5.81 15.80 13.30
C SER A 172 5.39 17.20 12.84
N ARG A 173 6.21 17.88 12.01
CA ARG A 173 5.76 19.08 11.30
C ARG A 173 4.59 18.69 10.40
N SER A 174 3.39 19.10 10.79
CA SER A 174 2.19 18.95 9.98
C SER A 174 2.33 19.82 8.74
N ILE A 175 2.48 19.19 7.58
CA ILE A 175 2.46 19.89 6.29
C ILE A 175 1.08 20.54 6.14
N ALA A 176 1.05 21.86 6.01
CA ALA A 176 -0.19 22.60 5.80
C ALA A 176 -0.92 22.07 4.56
N THR A 177 -2.19 21.71 4.72
CA THR A 177 -3.05 21.29 3.60
C THR A 177 -3.97 22.42 3.21
N ILE A 178 -3.94 22.81 1.95
CA ILE A 178 -4.66 23.97 1.40
C ILE A 178 -5.61 23.46 0.32
N GLU A 179 -6.86 23.91 0.40
CA GLU A 179 -7.88 23.55 -0.57
C GLU A 179 -7.79 24.44 -1.81
N LEU A 180 -7.74 23.83 -3.00
CA LEU A 180 -7.73 24.56 -4.27
C LEU A 180 -9.01 25.38 -4.49
N SER A 181 -10.11 24.97 -3.86
CA SER A 181 -11.40 25.67 -3.90
C SER A 181 -11.42 26.96 -3.10
N ASP A 182 -10.46 27.17 -2.20
CA ASP A 182 -10.32 28.42 -1.45
C ASP A 182 -9.93 29.56 -2.40
N PRO A 183 -10.69 30.67 -2.49
CA PRO A 183 -10.33 31.81 -3.32
C PRO A 183 -8.91 32.34 -3.09
N ASP A 184 -8.41 32.25 -1.85
CA ASP A 184 -7.11 32.77 -1.42
C ASP A 184 -6.04 31.67 -1.31
N TRP A 185 -6.26 30.51 -1.94
CA TRP A 185 -5.36 29.35 -1.87
C TRP A 185 -3.89 29.69 -2.20
N GLN A 186 -3.66 30.65 -3.09
CA GLN A 186 -2.31 31.07 -3.52
C GLN A 186 -1.56 31.81 -2.41
N ALA A 187 -2.26 32.71 -1.70
CA ALA A 187 -1.70 33.45 -0.59
C ALA A 187 -1.40 32.50 0.58
N ALA A 188 -2.35 31.62 0.90
CA ALA A 188 -2.17 30.57 1.91
C ALA A 188 -0.98 29.65 1.55
N LEU A 189 -0.81 29.32 0.27
CA LEU A 189 0.26 28.45 -0.22
C LEU A 189 1.64 29.11 -0.10
N ASN A 190 1.76 30.39 -0.43
CA ASN A 190 2.99 31.14 -0.22
C ASN A 190 3.33 31.25 1.28
N ALA A 191 2.34 31.52 2.14
CA ALA A 191 2.55 31.57 3.58
C ALA A 191 3.00 30.21 4.16
N ALA A 192 2.43 29.11 3.66
CA ALA A 192 2.84 27.77 4.05
C ALA A 192 4.26 27.42 3.58
N PHE A 193 4.64 27.83 2.37
CA PHE A 193 6.00 27.68 1.87
C PHE A 193 7.02 28.46 2.70
N ASP A 194 6.70 29.71 3.06
CA ASP A 194 7.58 30.55 3.89
C ASP A 194 7.79 29.94 5.29
N ALA A 195 6.74 29.36 5.88
CA ALA A 195 6.80 28.77 7.22
C ALA A 195 7.46 27.38 7.27
N GLN A 196 7.25 26.53 6.25
CA GLN A 196 7.55 25.10 6.33
C GLN A 196 8.37 24.53 5.16
N GLY A 197 8.54 25.28 4.06
CA GLY A 197 9.24 24.82 2.84
C GLY A 197 8.52 23.70 2.06
N SER A 198 7.39 23.21 2.59
CA SER A 198 6.58 22.14 2.03
C SER A 198 5.10 22.42 2.28
N VAL A 199 4.25 22.11 1.30
CA VAL A 199 2.81 22.33 1.37
C VAL A 199 2.08 21.23 0.64
N ARG A 200 0.84 20.95 1.05
CA ARG A 200 -0.05 20.00 0.38
C ARG A 200 -1.23 20.73 -0.21
N LEU A 201 -1.41 20.65 -1.52
CA LEU A 201 -2.58 21.17 -2.21
C LEU A 201 -3.61 20.04 -2.34
N ALA A 202 -4.84 20.28 -1.91
CA ALA A 202 -5.96 19.36 -2.00
C ALA A 202 -6.99 19.88 -3.01
N ALA A 203 -7.62 18.98 -3.75
CA ALA A 203 -8.75 19.31 -4.62
C ALA A 203 -9.68 18.09 -4.70
N ASP A 204 -10.95 18.33 -5.05
CA ASP A 204 -11.83 17.24 -5.41
C ASP A 204 -11.48 16.67 -6.78
N ALA A 205 -11.80 15.39 -6.99
CA ALA A 205 -11.49 14.67 -8.21
C ALA A 205 -12.20 15.27 -9.44
N SER A 206 -13.36 15.93 -9.24
CA SER A 206 -14.05 16.72 -10.26
C SER A 206 -13.22 17.91 -10.76
N ASP A 207 -12.37 18.47 -9.90
CA ASP A 207 -11.53 19.64 -10.19
C ASP A 207 -10.12 19.27 -10.65
N ALA A 208 -9.89 18.00 -11.00
CA ALA A 208 -8.60 17.53 -11.52
C ALA A 208 -8.03 18.39 -12.67
N PRO A 209 -8.84 18.89 -13.64
CA PRO A 209 -8.32 19.78 -14.68
C PRO A 209 -7.83 21.13 -14.12
N ALA A 210 -8.53 21.69 -13.12
CA ALA A 210 -8.14 22.94 -12.47
C ALA A 210 -6.86 22.75 -11.66
N LEU A 211 -6.76 21.65 -10.90
CA LEU A 211 -5.57 21.26 -10.17
C LEU A 211 -4.37 21.11 -11.11
N ARG A 212 -4.53 20.43 -12.26
CA ARG A 212 -3.46 20.30 -13.25
C ARG A 212 -2.97 21.65 -13.76
N ARG A 213 -3.88 22.59 -14.07
CA ARG A 213 -3.50 23.95 -14.49
C ARG A 213 -2.75 24.70 -13.39
N ALA A 214 -3.21 24.60 -12.14
CA ALA A 214 -2.55 25.20 -10.99
C ALA A 214 -1.12 24.66 -10.81
N LEU A 215 -0.93 23.34 -10.89
CA LEU A 215 0.38 22.70 -10.78
C LEU A 215 1.34 23.11 -11.90
N VAL A 216 0.88 23.13 -13.16
CA VAL A 216 1.70 23.58 -14.28
C VAL A 216 2.16 25.02 -14.07
N ARG A 217 1.26 25.90 -13.60
CA ARG A 217 1.61 27.28 -13.29
C ARG A 217 2.61 27.37 -12.14
N LEU A 218 2.43 26.60 -11.07
CA LEU A 218 3.33 26.60 -9.91
C LEU A 218 4.75 26.13 -10.26
N VAL A 219 4.90 25.15 -11.14
CA VAL A 219 6.23 24.65 -11.54
C VAL A 219 7.01 25.67 -12.37
N VAL A 220 6.34 26.60 -13.05
CA VAL A 220 6.97 27.64 -13.88
C VAL A 220 6.96 29.03 -13.24
N THR A 221 6.32 29.20 -12.08
CA THR A 221 6.24 30.48 -11.38
C THR A 221 7.10 30.39 -10.11
N PRO A 222 8.11 31.27 -9.94
CA PRO A 222 8.90 31.26 -8.72
C PRO A 222 8.06 31.70 -7.53
N VAL A 223 8.27 31.04 -6.39
CA VAL A 223 7.76 31.44 -5.09
C VAL A 223 8.85 32.20 -4.36
N SER A 224 8.54 33.43 -3.94
CA SER A 224 9.45 34.26 -3.16
C SER A 224 9.39 33.87 -1.68
N ILE A 225 10.52 33.54 -1.09
CA ILE A 225 10.71 33.31 0.36
C ILE A 225 11.80 34.25 0.83
N GLY A 226 11.40 35.24 1.65
CA GLY A 226 12.28 36.36 2.00
C GLY A 226 12.84 37.04 0.75
N VAL A 227 14.16 36.92 0.54
CA VAL A 227 14.89 37.51 -0.60
C VAL A 227 15.21 36.51 -1.72
N LEU A 228 14.83 35.25 -1.56
CA LEU A 228 15.15 34.16 -2.49
C LEU A 228 13.91 33.76 -3.30
N GLN A 229 14.15 33.26 -4.51
CA GLN A 229 13.12 32.76 -5.41
C GLN A 229 13.36 31.28 -5.68
N PHE A 230 12.36 30.44 -5.36
CA PHE A 230 12.44 29.00 -5.54
C PHE A 230 11.34 28.51 -6.46
N PHE A 231 11.61 27.41 -7.17
CA PHE A 231 10.61 26.72 -7.99
C PHE A 231 10.08 25.50 -7.23
N PRO A 232 8.77 25.44 -6.93
CA PRO A 232 8.17 24.27 -6.31
C PRO A 232 8.34 23.01 -7.17
N THR A 233 8.70 21.91 -6.51
CA THR A 233 8.74 20.58 -7.12
C THR A 233 7.60 19.73 -6.59
N VAL A 234 6.96 18.96 -7.48
CA VAL A 234 5.95 17.98 -7.07
C VAL A 234 6.68 16.76 -6.52
N GLU A 235 6.55 16.54 -5.21
CA GLU A 235 7.16 15.38 -4.54
C GLU A 235 6.27 14.15 -4.67
N ARG A 236 4.95 14.33 -4.49
CA ARG A 236 4.01 13.22 -4.40
C ARG A 236 2.61 13.64 -4.82
N VAL A 237 1.93 12.75 -5.55
CA VAL A 237 0.50 12.86 -5.86
C VAL A 237 -0.21 11.66 -5.27
N GLU A 238 -1.18 11.90 -4.40
CA GLU A 238 -2.02 10.87 -3.79
C GLU A 238 -3.46 11.06 -4.26
N ARG A 239 -4.13 9.96 -4.61
CA ARG A 239 -5.56 9.95 -4.89
C ARG A 239 -6.25 9.11 -3.84
N SER A 240 -7.21 9.69 -3.13
CA SER A 240 -7.95 9.00 -2.08
C SER A 240 -9.44 9.30 -2.24
N HIS A 241 -10.23 8.26 -2.48
CA HIS A 241 -11.66 8.36 -2.77
C HIS A 241 -11.98 9.42 -3.83
N SER A 242 -12.61 10.53 -3.45
CA SER A 242 -13.00 11.65 -4.29
C SER A 242 -12.04 12.84 -4.23
N ARG A 243 -10.87 12.69 -3.60
CA ARG A 243 -9.92 13.79 -3.38
C ARG A 243 -8.56 13.48 -3.99
N ILE A 244 -7.90 14.52 -4.46
CA ILE A 244 -6.54 14.49 -4.98
C ILE A 244 -5.69 15.38 -4.08
N PHE A 245 -4.59 14.83 -3.56
CA PHE A 245 -3.62 15.54 -2.75
C PHE A 245 -2.29 15.61 -3.49
N VAL A 246 -1.67 16.77 -3.51
CA VAL A 246 -0.38 17.00 -4.15
C VAL A 246 0.56 17.63 -3.15
N SER A 247 1.60 16.91 -2.76
CA SER A 247 2.69 17.45 -1.93
C SER A 247 3.69 18.18 -2.82
N LEU A 248 3.95 19.44 -2.49
CA LEU A 248 4.91 20.31 -3.15
C LEU A 248 6.01 20.67 -2.14
N THR A 249 7.26 20.67 -2.60
CA THR A 249 8.43 21.02 -1.78
C THR A 249 9.36 21.95 -2.55
N LEU A 250 10.04 22.83 -1.84
CA LEU A 250 11.08 23.69 -2.41
C LEU A 250 12.43 22.99 -2.28
N ARG A 251 12.99 22.55 -3.40
CA ARG A 251 14.35 21.99 -3.40
C ARG A 251 15.33 23.13 -3.25
N GLU A 252 15.96 23.18 -2.06
CA GLU A 252 17.11 24.00 -1.60
C GLU A 252 17.00 24.32 -0.09
N GLN A 253 15.87 23.98 0.55
CA GLN A 253 15.77 23.79 2.01
C GLN A 253 15.90 22.30 2.38
N VAL A 254 17.12 21.75 2.31
CA VAL A 254 17.47 20.49 3.03
C VAL A 254 18.83 20.66 3.67
#